data_AF-A0AAV0Y612-F1
#
_entry.id   AF-A0AAV0Y612-F1
#
_cell.length_a   1.000
_cell.length_b   1.000
_cell.length_c   1.000
_cell.angle_alpha   90.00
_cell.angle_beta   90.00
_cell.angle_gamma   90.00
#
_symmetry.space_group_name_H-M   'P 1'
#
loop_
_entity.id
_entity.type
_entity.pdbx_description
1 polymer ?
#
loop_
_entity_poly.entity_id
_entity_poly.type
_entity_poly.pdbx_seq_one_letter_code
_entity_poly.pdbx_strand_id
1 'polypeptide(L)'
;MLGVSPGGLITFISKAYGGRASDNVIFKQSNIVQLMNKHDAIMVDKGFQIDDTCNKYNLILIRPPFLRCKKQFSKEEALLSRNIASARLHIERINQRIKTFKIFQNKFQWAHANLANDIITIISAIFNLSKPIFAEDKFIV
;
A
#
# COMPACT_ATOMS: atom_id res chain seq x y z
N MET A 1 -2.62 -7.24 -3.41
CA MET A 1 -2.34 -6.14 -2.48
C MET A 1 -0.86 -6.14 -2.16
N LEU A 2 -0.25 -4.97 -2.08
CA LEU A 2 1.15 -4.79 -1.69
C LEU A 2 1.21 -3.93 -0.43
N GLY A 3 2.11 -4.26 0.49
CA GLY A 3 2.47 -3.41 1.62
C GLY A 3 3.83 -2.78 1.38
N VAL A 4 3.95 -1.50 1.71
CA VAL A 4 5.15 -0.71 1.51
C VAL A 4 5.53 -0.04 2.83
N SER A 5 6.82 -0.08 3.17
CA SER A 5 7.34 0.67 4.31
C SER A 5 7.34 2.18 4.04
N PRO A 6 7.40 3.04 5.07
CA PRO A 6 7.62 4.47 4.90
C PRO A 6 8.91 4.78 4.11
N GLY A 7 9.90 3.90 4.17
CA GLY A 7 11.15 3.96 3.38
C GLY A 7 11.01 3.52 1.92
N GLY A 8 9.81 3.15 1.46
CA GLY A 8 9.51 2.91 0.05
C GLY A 8 9.86 1.52 -0.46
N LEU A 9 10.19 0.61 0.46
CA LEU A 9 10.45 -0.79 0.15
C LEU A 9 9.14 -1.57 0.24
N ILE A 10 8.96 -2.52 -0.68
CA ILE A 10 7.85 -3.46 -0.62
C ILE A 10 8.17 -4.47 0.49
N THR A 11 7.38 -4.47 1.56
CA THR A 11 7.57 -5.32 2.73
C THR A 11 6.56 -6.46 2.80
N PHE A 12 5.47 -6.38 2.04
CA PHE A 12 4.42 -7.37 2.06
C PHE A 12 3.80 -7.58 0.68
N ILE A 13 3.48 -8.82 0.35
CA ILE A 13 2.82 -9.22 -0.90
C ILE A 13 1.71 -10.20 -0.54
N SER A 14 0.46 -9.84 -0.83
CA SER A 14 -0.65 -10.79 -0.71
C SER A 14 -0.65 -11.77 -1.88
N LYS A 15 -1.34 -12.90 -1.72
CA LYS A 15 -1.73 -13.73 -2.87
C LYS A 15 -2.42 -12.88 -3.95
N ALA A 16 -2.29 -13.30 -5.20
CA ALA A 16 -2.95 -12.71 -6.35
C ALA A 16 -4.45 -13.02 -6.30
N TYR A 17 -5.25 -12.01 -6.64
CA TYR A 17 -6.71 -12.12 -6.71
C TYR A 17 -7.21 -11.66 -8.07
N GLY A 18 -8.33 -12.25 -8.51
CA GLY A 18 -9.03 -11.77 -9.70
C GLY A 18 -9.61 -10.36 -9.49
N GLY A 19 -9.81 -9.61 -10.57
CA GLY A 19 -10.19 -8.18 -10.52
C GLY A 19 -11.55 -7.85 -9.91
N ARG A 20 -12.35 -8.86 -9.52
CA ARG A 20 -13.62 -8.69 -8.80
C ARG A 20 -13.50 -8.82 -7.28
N ALA A 21 -12.33 -9.22 -6.77
CA ALA A 21 -12.13 -9.35 -5.34
C ALA A 21 -12.13 -7.96 -4.67
N SER A 22 -12.90 -7.81 -3.59
CA SER A 22 -12.91 -6.58 -2.81
C SER A 22 -11.63 -6.46 -1.99
N ASP A 23 -11.07 -5.26 -1.95
CA ASP A 23 -9.92 -4.89 -1.12
C ASP A 23 -10.05 -5.33 0.34
N ASN A 24 -11.24 -5.22 0.93
CA ASN A 24 -11.50 -5.64 2.31
C ASN A 24 -11.34 -7.16 2.49
N VAL A 25 -11.78 -7.94 1.49
CA VAL A 25 -11.67 -9.40 1.50
C VAL A 25 -10.20 -9.80 1.36
N ILE A 26 -9.49 -9.17 0.42
CA ILE A 26 -8.05 -9.39 0.21
C ILE A 26 -7.28 -9.08 1.50
N PHE A 27 -7.56 -7.96 2.16
CA PHE A 27 -6.90 -7.57 3.41
C PHE A 27 -7.12 -8.63 4.50
N LYS A 28 -8.37 -9.04 4.74
CA LYS A 28 -8.69 -10.06 5.75
C LYS A 28 -8.05 -11.42 5.46
N GLN A 29 -8.01 -11.84 4.19
CA GLN A 29 -7.41 -13.11 3.78
C GLN A 29 -5.87 -13.07 3.69
N SER A 30 -5.29 -11.87 3.63
CA SER A 30 -3.83 -11.71 3.53
C SER A 30 -3.10 -12.02 4.83
N ASN A 31 -3.80 -12.07 5.97
CA ASN A 31 -3.22 -12.25 7.30
C ASN A 31 -2.13 -11.24 7.67
N ILE A 32 -2.03 -10.10 6.97
CA ILE A 32 -1.04 -9.05 7.26
C ILE A 32 -1.10 -8.58 8.71
N VAL A 33 -2.30 -8.57 9.30
CA VAL A 33 -2.57 -8.19 10.68
C VAL A 33 -1.83 -9.06 11.70
N GLN A 34 -1.55 -10.33 11.37
CA GLN A 34 -0.80 -11.24 12.25
C GLN A 34 0.71 -10.95 12.25
N LEU A 35 1.20 -10.21 11.25
CA LEU A 35 2.61 -9.81 11.13
C LEU A 35 2.90 -8.47 11.83
N MET A 36 1.86 -7.76 12.29
CA MET A 36 2.00 -6.45 12.93
C MET A 36 1.92 -6.57 14.45
N ASN A 37 2.62 -5.66 15.12
CA ASN A 37 2.59 -5.52 16.56
C ASN A 37 1.44 -4.62 17.00
N LYS A 38 1.08 -4.71 18.28
CA LYS A 38 0.12 -3.78 18.89
C LYS A 38 0.65 -2.36 18.72
N HIS A 39 -0.23 -1.44 18.36
CA HIS A 39 0.03 -0.02 18.13
C HIS A 39 0.81 0.32 16.85
N ASP A 40 1.06 -0.66 15.97
CA ASP A 40 1.53 -0.36 14.61
C ASP A 40 0.46 0.40 13.81
N ALA A 41 0.92 1.25 12.90
CA ALA A 41 0.07 2.09 12.05
C ALA A 41 0.04 1.60 10.60
N ILE A 42 -1.15 1.55 10.00
CA ILE A 42 -1.34 1.23 8.59
C ILE A 42 -2.03 2.39 7.90
N MET A 43 -1.45 2.85 6.80
CA MET A 43 -2.13 3.76 5.89
C MET A 43 -2.80 2.99 4.76
N VAL A 44 -4.09 3.22 4.54
CA VAL A 44 -4.86 2.58 3.46
C VAL A 44 -5.58 3.58 2.57
N ASP A 45 -5.92 3.15 1.36
CA ASP A 45 -6.77 3.93 0.48
C ASP A 45 -8.19 4.08 1.05
N LYS A 46 -8.86 5.15 0.63
CA LYS A 46 -10.17 5.56 1.15
C LYS A 46 -11.23 4.44 1.12
N GLY A 47 -11.18 3.55 0.14
CA GLY A 47 -12.16 2.47 -0.05
C GLY A 47 -12.05 1.32 0.95
N PHE A 48 -10.98 1.25 1.74
CA PHE A 48 -10.76 0.15 2.68
C PHE A 48 -11.55 0.37 3.97
N GLN A 49 -12.55 -0.47 4.20
CA GLN A 49 -13.34 -0.53 5.43
C GLN A 49 -12.80 -1.67 6.31
N ILE A 50 -11.74 -1.37 7.06
CA ILE A 50 -11.03 -2.33 7.91
C ILE A 50 -10.99 -1.92 9.38
N ASP A 51 -11.81 -0.95 9.79
CA ASP A 51 -11.85 -0.38 11.16
C ASP A 51 -12.00 -1.47 12.22
N ASP A 52 -12.99 -2.35 12.04
CA ASP A 52 -13.27 -3.44 12.99
C ASP A 52 -12.07 -4.37 13.14
N THR A 53 -11.34 -4.60 12.04
CA THR A 53 -10.16 -5.46 12.05
C THR A 53 -9.00 -4.77 12.74
N CYS A 54 -8.74 -3.49 12.45
CA CYS A 54 -7.69 -2.73 13.13
C CYS A 54 -7.96 -2.59 14.63
N ASN A 55 -9.20 -2.27 15.02
CA ASN A 55 -9.61 -2.12 16.42
C ASN A 55 -9.43 -3.42 17.20
N LYS A 56 -9.80 -4.57 16.61
CA LYS A 56 -9.63 -5.89 17.25
C LYS A 56 -8.17 -6.21 17.60
N TYR A 57 -7.22 -5.72 16.81
CA TYR A 57 -5.79 -5.98 16.98
C TYR A 57 -5.01 -4.79 17.56
N ASN A 58 -5.70 -3.73 18.02
CA ASN A 58 -5.12 -2.49 18.53
C ASN A 58 -4.14 -1.81 17.55
N LEU A 59 -4.51 -1.77 16.27
CA LEU A 59 -3.75 -1.14 15.19
C LEU A 59 -4.29 0.26 14.90
N ILE A 60 -3.39 1.17 14.53
CA ILE A 60 -3.73 2.54 14.17
C ILE A 60 -4.06 2.59 12.67
N LEU A 61 -5.28 2.96 12.34
CA LEU A 61 -5.71 3.09 10.94
C LEU A 61 -5.62 4.54 10.46
N ILE A 62 -4.76 4.79 9.48
CA ILE A 62 -4.59 6.10 8.85
C ILE A 62 -5.30 6.09 7.49
N ARG A 63 -6.27 7.00 7.30
CA ARG A 63 -6.90 7.25 6.01
C ARG A 63 -6.62 8.68 5.54
N PRO A 64 -6.37 8.90 4.24
CA PRO A 64 -6.26 10.25 3.70
C PRO A 64 -7.51 11.07 4.03
N PRO A 65 -7.37 12.29 4.59
CA PRO A 65 -8.51 13.09 5.02
C PRO A 65 -9.40 13.50 3.84
N PHE A 66 -10.71 13.55 4.09
CA PHE A 66 -11.69 14.00 3.10
C PHE A 66 -11.86 15.53 3.17
N LEU A 67 -11.60 16.23 2.08
CA LEU A 67 -11.73 17.69 1.93
C LEU A 67 -13.19 18.20 1.91
N ARG A 68 -14.18 17.44 2.41
CA ARG A 68 -15.60 17.78 2.17
C ARG A 68 -16.24 18.68 3.23
N CYS A 69 -15.64 18.88 4.41
CA CYS A 69 -16.37 19.50 5.54
C CYS A 69 -15.63 20.53 6.41
N LYS A 70 -14.42 21.02 6.07
CA LYS A 70 -13.79 22.11 6.84
C LYS A 70 -13.20 23.19 5.92
N LYS A 71 -13.55 24.46 6.18
CA LYS A 71 -13.10 25.65 5.43
C LYS A 71 -11.63 26.04 5.71
N GLN A 72 -11.05 25.63 6.85
CA GLN A 72 -9.65 25.88 7.24
C GLN A 72 -9.14 24.77 8.16
N PHE A 73 -7.90 24.32 7.94
CA PHE A 73 -7.16 23.43 8.85
C PHE A 73 -6.36 24.26 9.85
N SER A 74 -6.15 23.73 11.07
CA SER A 74 -5.08 24.26 11.94
C SER A 74 -3.70 24.01 11.29
N LYS A 75 -2.66 24.73 11.73
CA LYS A 75 -1.29 24.52 11.21
C LYS A 75 -0.83 23.06 11.36
N GLU A 76 -1.19 22.42 12.47
CA GLU A 76 -0.82 21.03 12.79
C GLU A 76 -1.60 20.03 11.93
N GLU A 77 -2.92 20.22 11.77
CA GLU A 77 -3.75 19.39 10.90
C GLU A 77 -3.33 19.51 9.42
N ALA A 78 -2.89 20.70 9.00
CA ALA A 78 -2.38 20.95 7.65
C ALA A 78 -1.05 20.22 7.40
N LEU A 79 -0.15 20.20 8.38
CA LEU A 79 1.12 19.45 8.30
C LEU A 79 0.87 17.95 8.22
N LEU A 80 -0.02 17.40 9.05
CA LEU A 80 -0.39 15.98 9.00
C LEU A 80 -1.02 15.61 7.65
N SER A 81 -1.95 16.43 7.16
CA SER A 81 -2.57 16.22 5.85
C SER A 81 -1.56 16.26 4.71
N ARG A 82 -0.57 17.17 4.80
CA ARG A 82 0.54 17.26 3.84
C ARG A 82 1.42 16.01 3.88
N ASN A 83 1.74 15.50 5.07
CA ASN A 83 2.55 14.29 5.22
C ASN A 83 1.83 13.07 4.67
N ILE A 84 0.53 12.92 4.95
CA ILE A 84 -0.30 11.85 4.39
C ILE A 84 -0.39 11.94 2.86
N ALA A 85 -0.56 13.15 2.30
CA ALA A 85 -0.57 13.36 0.86
C ALA A 85 0.79 13.03 0.22
N SER A 86 1.90 13.39 0.88
CA SER A 86 3.25 13.03 0.45
C SER A 86 3.46 11.51 0.43
N ALA A 87 3.07 10.82 1.50
CA ALA A 87 3.13 9.36 1.57
C ALA A 87 2.27 8.70 0.49
N ARG A 88 1.09 9.24 0.19
CA ARG A 88 0.24 8.76 -0.92
C ARG A 88 0.92 8.90 -2.28
N LEU A 89 1.54 10.04 -2.57
CA LEU A 89 2.30 10.24 -3.81
C LEU A 89 3.43 9.21 -3.95
N HIS A 90 4.05 8.81 -2.84
CA HIS A 90 5.06 7.75 -2.84
C HIS A 90 4.49 6.39 -3.24
N ILE A 91 3.35 6.00 -2.66
CA ILE A 91 2.65 4.76 -3.04
C ILE A 91 2.26 4.77 -4.52
N GLU A 92 1.77 5.91 -5.04
CA GLU A 92 1.41 6.05 -6.46
C GLU A 92 2.63 5.86 -7.38
N ARG A 93 3.80 6.41 -7.03
CA ARG A 93 5.06 6.21 -7.77
C ARG A 93 5.51 4.76 -7.78
N ILE A 94 5.41 4.06 -6.66
CA ILE A 94 5.73 2.64 -6.54
C ILE A 94 4.83 1.82 -7.47
N ASN A 95 3.52 2.05 -7.39
CA ASN A 95 2.53 1.39 -8.25
C ASN A 95 2.77 1.66 -9.74
N GLN A 96 3.13 2.90 -10.12
CA GLN A 96 3.48 3.25 -11.50
C GLN A 96 4.71 2.47 -11.99
N ARG A 97 5.75 2.37 -11.17
CA ARG A 97 6.97 1.63 -11.53
C ARG A 97 6.70 0.13 -11.70
N ILE A 98 5.88 -0.47 -10.83
CA ILE A 98 5.46 -1.87 -10.99
C ILE A 98 4.64 -2.06 -12.28
N LYS A 99 3.78 -1.11 -12.65
CA LYS A 99 3.03 -1.16 -13.91
C LYS A 99 3.88 -0.93 -15.16
N THR A 100 5.13 -0.49 -15.02
CA THR A 100 6.05 -0.28 -16.16
C THR A 100 6.52 -1.61 -16.77
N PHE A 101 6.48 -2.70 -16.01
CA PHE A 101 6.82 -4.02 -16.52
C PHE A 101 5.82 -4.47 -17.60
N LYS A 102 6.34 -4.86 -18.78
CA LYS A 102 5.53 -5.28 -19.94
C LYS A 102 4.52 -6.39 -19.63
N ILE A 103 4.82 -7.23 -18.64
CA ILE A 103 3.93 -8.32 -18.18
C ILE A 103 2.57 -7.79 -17.71
N PHE A 104 2.53 -6.58 -17.13
CA PHE A 104 1.29 -5.95 -16.66
C PHE A 104 0.64 -5.02 -17.68
N GLN A 105 1.29 -4.76 -18.83
CA GLN A 105 0.75 -3.91 -19.89
C GLN A 105 -0.26 -4.68 -20.77
N ASN A 106 -0.08 -5.99 -20.90
CA ASN A 106 -0.93 -6.85 -21.71
C ASN A 106 -1.96 -7.59 -20.83
N LYS A 107 -3.06 -8.02 -21.45
CA LYS A 107 -4.05 -8.88 -20.78
C LYS A 107 -3.36 -10.17 -20.34
N PHE A 108 -3.39 -10.41 -19.03
CA PHE A 108 -2.82 -11.61 -18.45
C PHE A 108 -3.64 -12.83 -18.86
N GLN A 109 -3.00 -13.82 -19.50
CA GLN A 109 -3.70 -15.02 -19.97
C GLN A 109 -4.10 -15.91 -18.79
N TRP A 110 -5.34 -16.40 -18.81
CA TRP A 110 -5.88 -17.25 -17.74
C TRP A 110 -5.05 -18.53 -17.53
N ALA A 111 -4.49 -19.10 -18.59
CA ALA A 111 -3.63 -20.28 -18.53
C ALA A 111 -2.40 -20.11 -17.62
N HIS A 112 -1.96 -18.86 -17.41
CA HIS A 112 -0.79 -18.53 -16.57
C HIS A 112 -1.20 -17.99 -15.18
N ALA A 113 -2.48 -18.07 -14.80
CA ALA A 113 -2.99 -17.54 -13.52
C ALA A 113 -2.28 -18.14 -12.31
N ASN A 114 -1.84 -19.40 -12.42
CA ASN A 114 -1.03 -20.08 -11.42
C ASN A 114 0.32 -19.38 -11.16
N LEU A 115 0.92 -18.76 -12.18
CA LEU A 115 2.21 -18.07 -12.07
C LEU A 115 2.08 -16.64 -11.51
N ALA A 116 0.87 -16.12 -11.32
CA ALA A 116 0.66 -14.73 -10.94
C ALA A 116 1.33 -14.38 -9.59
N ASN A 117 1.30 -15.30 -8.63
CA ASN A 117 1.96 -15.10 -7.33
C ASN A 117 3.48 -14.96 -7.48
N ASP A 118 4.10 -15.86 -8.25
CA ASP A 118 5.55 -15.88 -8.45
C ASP A 118 6.01 -14.66 -9.24
N ILE A 119 5.26 -14.28 -10.27
CA ILE A 119 5.53 -13.08 -11.07
C ILE A 119 5.50 -11.82 -10.19
N ILE A 120 4.47 -11.64 -9.36
CA ILE A 120 4.36 -10.48 -8.47
C ILE A 120 5.51 -10.47 -7.45
N THR A 121 5.87 -11.64 -6.92
CA THR A 121 6.97 -11.79 -5.96
C THR A 121 8.31 -11.41 -6.59
N ILE A 122 8.63 -11.94 -7.76
CA ILE A 122 9.87 -11.64 -8.49
C ILE A 122 9.94 -10.16 -8.86
N ILE A 123 8.85 -9.58 -9.38
CA ILE A 123 8.83 -8.16 -9.75
C ILE A 123 9.02 -7.27 -8.51
N SER A 124 8.41 -7.63 -7.38
CA SER A 124 8.59 -6.89 -6.13
C SER A 124 10.02 -7.02 -5.58
N ALA A 125 10.65 -8.19 -5.71
CA ALA A 125 12.04 -8.38 -5.36
C ALA A 125 12.99 -7.55 -6.25
N ILE A 126 12.79 -7.58 -7.58
CA ILE A 126 13.53 -6.75 -8.53
C ILE A 126 13.34 -5.27 -8.21
N PHE A 127 12.11 -4.85 -7.87
CA PHE A 127 11.81 -3.49 -7.47
C PHE A 127 12.65 -3.07 -6.25
N ASN A 128 12.68 -3.89 -5.20
CA ASN A 128 13.45 -3.60 -3.98
C ASN A 128 14.97 -3.58 -4.22
N LEU A 129 15.48 -4.38 -5.16
CA LEU A 129 16.90 -4.42 -5.53
C LEU A 129 17.31 -3.31 -6.52
N SER A 130 16.32 -2.68 -7.17
CA SER A 130 16.58 -1.61 -8.13
C SER A 130 16.83 -0.29 -7.42
N LYS A 131 17.36 0.71 -8.16
CA LYS A 131 17.61 2.06 -7.65
C LYS A 131 16.42 2.56 -6.81
N PRO A 132 16.64 3.07 -5.58
CA PRO A 132 15.55 3.50 -4.71
C PRO A 132 14.73 4.62 -5.37
N ILE A 133 13.41 4.62 -5.12
CA ILE A 133 12.51 5.69 -5.61
C ILE A 133 12.77 7.01 -4.87
N PHE A 134 13.26 6.91 -3.64
CA PHE A 134 13.64 8.06 -2.84
C PHE A 134 15.13 8.33 -3.01
N ALA A 135 15.47 9.62 -2.99
CA ALA A 135 16.84 10.02 -2.77
C ALA A 135 17.19 9.80 -1.28
N GLU A 136 18.47 9.56 -1.00
CA GLU A 136 18.98 9.17 0.35
C GLU A 136 18.71 10.23 1.43
N ASP A 137 18.34 11.45 1.03
CA ASP A 137 18.04 12.61 1.85
C ASP A 137 16.63 12.60 2.48
N LYS A 138 15.77 11.62 2.16
CA LYS A 138 14.37 11.57 2.63
C LYS A 138 14.07 10.48 3.67
N PHE A 139 15.08 9.75 4.14
CA PHE A 139 14.92 8.90 5.31
C PHE A 139 14.80 9.79 6.54
N ILE A 140 13.56 10.09 6.94
CA ILE A 140 13.30 10.66 8.25
C ILE A 140 13.62 9.55 9.26
N VAL A 141 14.81 9.64 9.85
CA VAL A 141 15.17 8.94 11.09
C VAL A 141 14.39 9.57 12.24
#